data_AF-A0A645GEE0-F1
#
_entry.id   AF-A0A645GEE0-F1
#
_cell.length_a   1.000
_cell.length_b   1.000
_cell.length_c   1.000
_cell.angle_alpha   90.00
_cell.angle_beta   90.00
_cell.angle_gamma   90.00
#
_symmetry.space_group_name_H-M   'P 1'
#
loop_
_entity.id
_entity.type
_entity.pdbx_description
1 polymer ?
#
loop_
_entity_poly.entity_id
_entity_poly.type
_entity_poly.pdbx_seq_one_letter_code
_entity_poly.pdbx_strand_id
1 'polypeptide(L)'
;MRILFENLWWPGLRMTDASGYRILERELEFEDWGLCLDTGHLLVSLGGVRTEDEATDILLRTIDSYPGDMIDRIGAMHLHLNTSADFMRSYRKDGEVPAKREDRIFAAYDLIYGSDSHDPFTSYGVRDVVEAIRPETVTHEMKTGDPGRMMSDFICQRSLFG
;
A
#
# COMPACT_ATOMS: atom_id res chain seq x y z
N MET A 1 -24.57 -0.58 -1.34
CA MET A 1 -23.46 0.32 -0.94
C MET A 1 -22.34 -0.63 -0.60
N ARG A 2 -21.32 -0.68 -1.45
CA ARG A 2 -20.25 -1.68 -1.36
C ARG A 2 -19.25 -1.29 -0.28
N ILE A 3 -18.89 -2.22 0.60
CA ILE A 3 -17.80 -2.04 1.58
C ILE A 3 -16.50 -2.54 0.97
N LEU A 4 -15.45 -1.73 0.96
CA LEU A 4 -14.12 -2.14 0.51
C LEU A 4 -13.19 -2.33 1.70
N PHE A 5 -12.57 -3.51 1.78
CA PHE A 5 -11.54 -3.80 2.78
C PHE A 5 -10.17 -3.49 2.22
N GLU A 6 -9.46 -2.57 2.85
CA GLU A 6 -8.13 -2.16 2.44
C GLU A 6 -7.05 -3.07 3.04
N ASN A 7 -6.01 -3.41 2.27
CA ASN A 7 -4.84 -4.06 2.84
C ASN A 7 -4.02 -3.10 3.70
N LEU A 8 -3.42 -3.63 4.76
CA LEU A 8 -2.62 -2.86 5.72
C LEU A 8 -1.19 -3.40 5.75
N TRP A 9 -0.24 -2.54 6.13
CA TRP A 9 1.18 -2.92 6.25
C TRP A 9 1.49 -3.71 7.54
N TRP A 10 0.61 -3.64 8.55
CA TRP A 10 0.71 -4.39 9.80
C TRP A 10 0.01 -5.76 9.69
N PRO A 11 0.06 -6.66 10.71
CA PRO A 11 -0.65 -7.94 10.66
C PRO A 11 -2.16 -7.80 10.39
N GLY A 12 -2.71 -8.67 9.56
CA GLY A 12 -4.11 -8.62 9.11
C GLY A 12 -4.23 -8.95 7.63
N LEU A 13 -5.13 -8.27 6.93
CA LEU A 13 -5.24 -8.34 5.47
C LEU A 13 -4.04 -7.61 4.84
N ARG A 14 -3.03 -8.35 4.40
CA ARG A 14 -1.83 -7.77 3.73
C ARG A 14 -1.89 -7.82 2.21
N MET A 15 -2.69 -8.75 1.68
CA MET A 15 -2.74 -9.08 0.25
C MET A 15 -1.39 -9.50 -0.34
N THR A 16 -0.41 -9.98 0.43
CA THR A 16 0.81 -10.59 -0.15
C THR A 16 0.54 -11.90 -0.89
N ASP A 17 -0.62 -12.49 -0.64
CA ASP A 17 -1.17 -13.70 -1.24
C ASP A 17 -2.70 -13.69 -1.06
N ALA A 18 -3.37 -14.72 -1.57
CA ALA A 18 -4.83 -14.84 -1.54
C ALA A 18 -5.43 -15.27 -0.18
N SER A 19 -4.62 -15.62 0.83
CA SER A 19 -5.13 -16.23 2.07
C SER A 19 -6.11 -15.32 2.82
N GLY A 20 -5.80 -14.03 2.94
CA GLY A 20 -6.68 -13.05 3.58
C GLY A 20 -8.00 -12.87 2.83
N TYR A 21 -7.94 -12.82 1.50
CA TYR A 21 -9.13 -12.80 0.65
C TYR A 21 -10.01 -14.03 0.86
N ARG A 22 -9.42 -15.24 0.92
CA ARG A 22 -10.16 -16.49 1.16
C ARG A 22 -10.80 -16.57 2.55
N ILE A 23 -10.22 -15.89 3.54
CA ILE A 23 -10.85 -15.75 4.85
C ILE A 23 -12.08 -14.84 4.74
N LEU A 24 -11.95 -13.67 4.12
CA LEU A 24 -13.10 -12.77 3.93
C LEU A 24 -14.22 -13.43 3.14
N GLU A 25 -13.89 -14.13 2.05
CA GLU A 25 -14.85 -14.88 1.25
C GLU A 25 -15.62 -15.93 2.04
N ARG A 26 -14.95 -16.62 2.96
CA ARG A 26 -15.56 -17.68 3.77
C ARG A 26 -16.39 -17.14 4.94
N GLU A 27 -15.95 -16.05 5.56
CA GLU A 27 -16.47 -15.60 6.86
C GLU A 27 -17.46 -14.43 6.75
N LEU A 28 -17.43 -13.64 5.68
CA LEU A 28 -18.37 -12.53 5.53
C LEU A 28 -19.78 -13.03 5.17
N GLU A 29 -20.76 -12.65 5.99
CA GLU A 29 -22.17 -13.06 5.83
C GLU A 29 -22.97 -12.14 4.87
N PHE A 30 -22.29 -11.29 4.10
CA PHE A 30 -22.91 -10.37 3.15
C PHE A 30 -22.15 -10.35 1.81
N GLU A 31 -22.85 -10.03 0.72
CA GLU A 31 -22.30 -10.15 -0.64
C GLU A 31 -21.69 -8.83 -1.18
N ASP A 32 -22.21 -7.68 -0.75
CA ASP A 32 -21.83 -6.34 -1.28
C ASP A 32 -20.52 -5.83 -0.65
N TRP A 33 -19.43 -6.53 -0.93
CA TRP A 33 -18.08 -6.16 -0.51
C TRP A 33 -17.03 -6.36 -1.61
N GLY A 34 -15.91 -5.69 -1.45
CA GLY A 34 -14.72 -5.83 -2.29
C GLY A 34 -13.45 -5.46 -1.52
N LEU A 35 -12.38 -5.23 -2.27
CA LEU A 35 -11.06 -4.89 -1.76
C LEU A 35 -10.66 -3.49 -2.26
N CYS A 36 -9.93 -2.78 -1.41
CA CYS A 36 -9.11 -1.63 -1.81
C CYS A 36 -7.66 -2.07 -1.77
N LEU A 37 -6.96 -2.06 -2.91
CA LEU A 37 -5.53 -2.35 -2.93
C LEU A 37 -4.75 -1.06 -2.68
N ASP A 38 -4.11 -0.96 -1.53
CA ASP A 38 -3.10 0.04 -1.24
C ASP A 38 -1.72 -0.48 -1.66
N THR A 39 -1.09 0.22 -2.62
CA THR A 39 0.18 -0.20 -3.18
C THR A 39 1.35 -0.02 -2.23
N GLY A 40 1.39 1.03 -1.42
CA GLY A 40 2.52 1.21 -0.51
C GLY A 40 2.43 0.30 0.70
N HIS A 41 1.23 0.01 1.22
CA HIS A 41 1.03 -0.99 2.25
C HIS A 41 1.48 -2.38 1.80
N LEU A 42 1.21 -2.73 0.53
CA LEU A 42 1.67 -3.97 -0.06
C LEU A 42 3.21 -4.00 -0.17
N LEU A 43 3.83 -2.91 -0.64
CA LEU A 43 5.29 -2.80 -0.72
C LEU A 43 5.96 -2.99 0.66
N VAL A 44 5.43 -2.36 1.72
CA VAL A 44 5.93 -2.53 3.09
C VAL A 44 5.77 -3.99 3.54
N SER A 45 4.62 -4.59 3.29
CA SER A 45 4.32 -5.98 3.64
C SER A 45 5.24 -6.99 2.95
N LEU A 46 5.71 -6.68 1.74
CA LEU A 46 6.65 -7.47 0.95
C LEU A 46 8.12 -7.27 1.38
N GLY A 47 8.37 -6.52 2.46
CA GLY A 47 9.71 -6.28 3.00
C GLY A 47 10.34 -4.94 2.58
N GLY A 48 9.58 -4.10 1.89
CA GLY A 48 10.01 -2.81 1.36
C GLY A 48 10.91 -2.93 0.14
N VAL A 49 10.94 -1.87 -0.67
CA VAL A 49 11.82 -1.72 -1.84
C VAL A 49 12.70 -0.48 -1.70
N ARG A 50 13.78 -0.37 -2.48
CA ARG A 50 14.66 0.81 -2.47
C ARG A 50 14.42 1.74 -3.64
N THR A 51 13.85 1.24 -4.73
CA THR A 51 13.64 1.99 -5.97
C THR A 51 12.22 1.82 -6.48
N GLU A 52 11.78 2.76 -7.31
CA GLU A 52 10.47 2.71 -7.96
C GLU A 52 10.36 1.56 -8.99
N ASP A 53 11.45 1.20 -9.66
CA ASP A 53 11.49 0.05 -10.58
C ASP A 53 11.31 -1.26 -9.81
N GLU A 54 12.01 -1.44 -8.67
CA GLU A 54 11.80 -2.58 -7.78
C GLU A 54 10.36 -2.66 -7.28
N ALA A 55 9.76 -1.49 -6.99
CA ALA A 55 8.37 -1.36 -6.56
C ALA A 55 7.40 -1.89 -7.62
N THR A 56 7.56 -1.40 -8.85
CA THR A 56 6.71 -1.79 -9.98
C THR A 56 6.83 -3.30 -10.26
N ASP A 57 8.06 -3.80 -10.32
CA ASP A 57 8.34 -5.22 -10.60
C ASP A 57 7.74 -6.15 -9.53
N ILE A 58 7.84 -5.79 -8.25
CA ILE A 58 7.31 -6.64 -7.17
C ILE A 58 5.78 -6.55 -7.08
N LEU A 59 5.18 -5.38 -7.32
CA LEU A 59 3.73 -5.21 -7.38
C LEU A 59 3.13 -6.06 -8.50
N LEU A 60 3.66 -5.97 -9.72
CA LEU A 60 3.19 -6.74 -10.87
C LEU A 60 3.28 -8.25 -10.63
N ARG A 61 4.44 -8.74 -10.13
CA ARG A 61 4.60 -10.16 -9.80
C ARG A 61 3.63 -10.64 -8.72
N THR A 62 3.32 -9.80 -7.75
CA THR A 62 2.39 -10.15 -6.67
C THR A 62 0.95 -10.19 -7.21
N ILE A 63 0.56 -9.18 -7.98
CA ILE A 63 -0.77 -9.11 -8.63
C ILE A 63 -1.00 -10.28 -9.58
N ASP A 64 0.00 -10.65 -10.40
CA ASP A 64 -0.07 -11.80 -11.31
C ASP A 64 -0.30 -13.14 -10.58
N SER A 65 0.07 -13.22 -9.30
CA SER A 65 -0.16 -14.41 -8.47
C SER A 65 -1.57 -14.50 -7.89
N TYR A 66 -2.36 -13.42 -7.94
CA TYR A 66 -3.71 -13.44 -7.38
C TYR A 66 -4.66 -14.26 -8.27
N PRO A 67 -5.59 -15.01 -7.67
CA PRO A 67 -6.63 -15.68 -8.44
C PRO A 67 -7.59 -14.65 -9.04
N GLY A 68 -8.16 -14.95 -10.21
CA GLY A 68 -8.99 -13.99 -10.95
C GLY A 68 -10.21 -13.47 -10.17
N ASP A 69 -10.81 -14.31 -9.34
CA ASP A 69 -11.93 -13.92 -8.46
C ASP A 69 -11.53 -12.91 -7.36
N MET A 70 -10.27 -12.90 -6.95
CA MET A 70 -9.71 -11.87 -6.08
C MET A 70 -9.48 -10.58 -6.86
N ILE A 71 -8.93 -10.66 -8.07
CA ILE A 71 -8.73 -9.48 -8.95
C ILE A 71 -10.06 -8.79 -9.21
N ASP A 72 -11.10 -9.55 -9.57
CA ASP A 72 -12.46 -9.04 -9.83
C ASP A 72 -13.10 -8.36 -8.61
N ARG A 73 -12.60 -8.65 -7.39
CA ARG A 73 -13.05 -8.04 -6.14
C ARG A 73 -12.33 -6.73 -5.80
N ILE A 74 -11.21 -6.40 -6.45
CA ILE A 74 -10.46 -5.16 -6.20
C ILE A 74 -11.11 -4.01 -6.96
N GLY A 75 -12.03 -3.31 -6.30
CA GLY A 75 -12.78 -2.20 -6.88
C GLY A 75 -12.08 -0.85 -6.76
N ALA A 76 -11.15 -0.70 -5.82
CA ALA A 76 -10.42 0.54 -5.61
C ALA A 76 -8.92 0.29 -5.43
N MET A 77 -8.14 1.33 -5.74
CA MET A 77 -6.71 1.34 -5.48
C MET A 77 -6.31 2.64 -4.79
N HIS A 78 -5.60 2.54 -3.67
CA HIS A 78 -4.84 3.65 -3.10
C HIS A 78 -3.42 3.58 -3.64
N LEU A 79 -3.03 4.64 -4.34
CA LEU A 79 -1.84 4.65 -5.17
C LEU A 79 -0.81 5.62 -4.59
N HIS A 80 0.22 5.04 -3.99
CA HIS A 80 1.41 5.74 -3.56
C HIS A 80 2.62 4.78 -3.54
N LEU A 81 3.80 5.34 -3.78
CA LEU A 81 5.07 4.61 -3.72
C LEU A 81 5.54 4.54 -2.26
N ASN A 82 6.17 3.42 -1.92
CA ASN A 82 6.83 3.27 -0.64
C ASN A 82 8.23 2.66 -0.81
N THR A 83 9.27 3.40 -0.41
CA THR A 83 10.67 2.97 -0.49
C THR A 83 11.32 2.81 0.90
N SER A 84 10.53 2.48 1.92
CA SER A 84 10.94 2.42 3.33
C SER A 84 11.86 1.23 3.70
N ALA A 85 12.42 0.50 2.74
CA ALA A 85 13.16 -0.73 3.02
C ALA A 85 14.34 -0.54 3.99
N ASP A 86 15.08 0.56 3.87
CA ASP A 86 16.19 0.87 4.78
C ASP A 86 15.70 1.23 6.18
N PHE A 87 14.62 2.00 6.29
CA PHE A 87 13.97 2.31 7.57
C PHE A 87 13.47 1.03 8.27
N MET A 88 12.76 0.16 7.54
CA MET A 88 12.24 -1.09 8.09
C MET A 88 13.37 -2.04 8.54
N ARG A 89 14.54 -1.99 7.89
CA ARG A 89 15.72 -2.75 8.30
C ARG A 89 16.40 -2.20 9.55
N SER A 90 16.51 -0.87 9.70
CA SER A 90 17.11 -0.27 10.89
C SER A 90 16.20 -0.46 12.10
N TYR A 91 14.90 -0.19 11.97
CA TYR A 91 13.94 -0.29 13.07
C TYR A 91 13.88 -1.71 13.68
N ARG A 92 14.00 -2.75 12.85
CA ARG A 92 14.04 -4.16 13.32
C ARG A 92 15.27 -4.50 14.17
N LYS A 93 16.37 -3.74 14.06
CA LYS A 93 17.63 -4.03 14.78
C LYS A 93 17.64 -3.45 16.19
N ASP A 94 16.88 -2.38 16.44
CA ASP A 94 16.97 -1.58 17.66
C ASP A 94 15.82 -1.86 18.64
N GLY A 95 15.26 -3.09 18.63
CA GLY A 95 13.97 -3.51 19.20
C GLY A 95 13.74 -3.40 20.71
N GLU A 96 14.20 -2.33 21.36
CA GLU A 96 13.83 -1.98 22.73
C GLU A 96 12.49 -1.25 22.74
N VAL A 97 11.51 -1.79 23.46
CA VAL A 97 10.22 -1.11 23.68
C VAL A 97 10.39 -0.16 24.87
N PRO A 98 10.13 1.15 24.71
CA PRO A 98 10.26 2.09 25.82
C PRO A 98 9.36 1.76 27.02
N ALA A 99 9.90 1.93 28.23
CA ALA A 99 9.18 1.63 29.47
C ALA A 99 8.06 2.65 29.79
N LYS A 100 8.23 3.92 29.40
CA LYS A 100 7.23 4.97 29.62
C LYS A 100 6.18 4.99 28.52
N ARG A 101 4.95 5.38 28.87
CA ARG A 101 3.82 5.38 27.94
C ARG A 101 4.00 6.41 26.83
N GLU A 102 4.48 7.58 27.17
CA GLU A 102 4.70 8.70 26.25
C GLU A 102 5.75 8.30 25.20
N ASP A 103 6.86 7.72 25.66
CA ASP A 103 7.93 7.25 24.78
C ASP A 103 7.46 6.12 23.84
N ARG A 104 6.54 5.24 24.28
CA ARG A 104 5.90 4.25 23.40
C ARG A 104 5.04 4.88 22.32
N ILE A 105 4.33 5.96 22.64
CA ILE A 105 3.50 6.69 21.67
C ILE A 105 4.40 7.31 20.59
N PHE A 106 5.49 7.97 21.00
CA PHE A 106 6.46 8.54 20.06
C PHE A 106 7.11 7.45 19.19
N ALA A 107 7.56 6.34 19.77
CA ALA A 107 8.13 5.23 19.02
C ALA A 107 7.14 4.60 18.02
N ALA A 108 5.84 4.58 18.36
CA ALA A 108 4.79 4.12 17.45
C ALA A 108 4.58 5.11 16.30
N TYR A 109 4.57 6.42 16.57
CA TYR A 109 4.52 7.44 15.52
C TYR A 109 5.71 7.36 14.58
N ASP A 110 6.93 7.20 15.10
CA ASP A 110 8.14 7.04 14.30
C ASP A 110 8.04 5.81 13.39
N LEU A 111 7.54 4.69 13.92
CA LEU A 111 7.29 3.49 13.13
C LEU A 111 6.29 3.75 12.01
N ILE A 112 5.11 4.30 12.33
CA ILE A 112 4.03 4.56 11.36
C ILE A 112 4.52 5.50 10.27
N TYR A 113 5.10 6.63 10.65
CA TYR A 113 5.54 7.64 9.70
C TYR A 113 6.82 7.27 8.96
N GLY A 114 7.68 6.42 9.52
CA GLY A 114 8.87 5.95 8.81
C GLY A 114 8.62 4.76 7.90
N SER A 115 7.67 3.88 8.25
CA SER A 115 7.32 2.72 7.43
C SER A 115 6.49 3.10 6.22
N ASP A 116 5.67 4.14 6.34
CA ASP A 116 4.71 4.51 5.32
C ASP A 116 4.99 5.90 4.73
N SER A 117 5.72 5.95 3.61
CA SER A 117 6.25 7.20 3.06
C SER A 117 5.28 7.98 2.18
N HIS A 118 4.32 7.31 1.54
CA HIS A 118 3.42 7.87 0.52
C HIS A 118 4.11 8.84 -0.46
N ASP A 119 5.20 8.38 -1.06
CA ASP A 119 5.87 9.12 -2.12
C ASP A 119 5.06 9.04 -3.42
N PRO A 120 5.13 10.03 -4.32
CA PRO A 120 4.52 9.90 -5.64
C PRO A 120 5.30 8.90 -6.49
N PHE A 121 4.60 8.15 -7.33
CA PHE A 121 5.24 7.52 -8.50
C PHE A 121 5.63 8.60 -9.51
N THR A 122 6.77 8.41 -10.17
CA THR A 122 7.34 9.33 -11.16
C THR A 122 7.64 8.67 -12.51
N SER A 123 7.53 7.33 -12.58
CA SER A 123 7.78 6.48 -13.74
C SER A 123 6.48 5.92 -14.31
N TYR A 124 6.45 5.73 -15.63
CA TYR A 124 5.30 5.16 -16.33
C TYR A 124 5.00 3.70 -15.97
N GLY A 125 5.91 2.98 -15.32
CA GLY A 125 5.70 1.57 -14.93
C GLY A 125 4.48 1.37 -14.01
N VAL A 126 4.11 2.38 -13.22
CA VAL A 126 2.90 2.36 -12.39
C VAL A 126 1.62 2.18 -13.20
N ARG A 127 1.60 2.56 -14.49
CA ARG A 127 0.46 2.34 -15.39
C ARG A 127 0.12 0.87 -15.49
N ASP A 128 1.14 0.03 -15.65
CA ASP A 128 0.96 -1.40 -15.83
C ASP A 128 0.38 -2.04 -14.56
N VAL A 129 0.73 -1.51 -13.37
CA VAL A 129 0.17 -1.93 -12.08
C VAL A 129 -1.34 -1.63 -12.02
N VAL A 130 -1.74 -0.41 -12.39
CA VAL A 130 -3.16 -0.02 -12.42
C VAL A 130 -3.92 -0.81 -13.48
N GLU A 131 -3.34 -1.02 -14.67
CA GLU A 131 -3.95 -1.78 -15.76
C GLU A 131 -4.07 -3.29 -15.49
N ALA A 132 -3.21 -3.85 -14.65
CA ALA A 132 -3.32 -5.26 -14.24
C ALA A 132 -4.58 -5.52 -13.40
N ILE A 133 -5.08 -4.52 -12.67
CA ILE A 133 -6.28 -4.62 -11.84
C ILE A 133 -7.50 -4.00 -12.51
N ARG A 134 -7.34 -2.86 -13.19
CA ARG A 134 -8.41 -1.99 -13.70
C ARG A 134 -9.48 -1.65 -12.65
N PRO A 135 -9.08 -1.05 -11.51
CA PRO A 135 -10.03 -0.70 -10.46
C PRO A 135 -11.02 0.37 -10.95
N GLU A 136 -12.21 0.40 -10.35
CA GLU A 136 -13.25 1.41 -10.64
C GLU A 136 -12.77 2.82 -10.24
N THR A 137 -11.96 2.91 -9.18
CA THR A 137 -11.40 4.17 -8.67
C THR A 137 -9.93 4.05 -8.28
N VAL A 138 -9.14 5.07 -8.60
CA VAL A 138 -7.75 5.22 -8.12
C VAL A 138 -7.66 6.49 -7.29
N THR A 139 -7.28 6.36 -6.03
CA THR A 139 -6.98 7.46 -5.12
C THR A 139 -5.49 7.71 -5.13
N HIS A 140 -5.05 8.91 -5.51
CA HIS A 140 -3.65 9.32 -5.41
C HIS A 140 -3.38 9.85 -4.00
N GLU A 141 -2.60 9.13 -3.21
CA GLU A 141 -2.33 9.52 -1.84
C GLU A 141 -0.96 10.17 -1.70
N MET A 142 -0.89 11.23 -0.89
CA MET A 142 0.29 12.08 -0.76
C MET A 142 0.55 12.36 0.71
N LYS A 143 1.82 12.23 1.13
CA LYS A 143 2.24 12.64 2.46
C LYS A 143 3.21 13.80 2.39
N THR A 144 2.68 15.00 2.61
CA THR A 144 3.50 16.19 2.84
C THR A 144 2.74 17.20 3.68
N GLY A 145 3.45 17.85 4.60
CA GLY A 145 2.93 19.00 5.36
C GLY A 145 2.94 20.31 4.56
N ASP A 146 3.56 20.31 3.37
CA ASP A 146 3.58 21.44 2.45
C ASP A 146 2.53 21.26 1.34
N PRO A 147 1.46 22.08 1.33
CA PRO A 147 0.42 22.02 0.30
C PRO A 147 0.93 22.26 -1.13
N GLY A 148 1.98 23.07 -1.31
CA GLY A 148 2.56 23.35 -2.62
C GLY A 148 3.22 22.12 -3.20
N ARG A 149 4.01 21.42 -2.38
CA ARG A 149 4.60 20.13 -2.73
C ARG A 149 3.54 19.04 -2.96
N MET A 150 2.48 19.02 -2.15
CA MET A 150 1.38 18.05 -2.31
C MET A 150 0.77 18.14 -3.71
N MET A 151 0.52 19.38 -4.16
CA MET A 151 -0.05 19.63 -5.48
C MET A 151 0.93 19.25 -6.60
N SER A 152 2.23 19.54 -6.47
CA SER A 152 3.21 19.14 -7.48
C SER A 152 3.35 17.62 -7.60
N ASP A 153 3.36 16.92 -6.45
CA ASP A 153 3.47 15.46 -6.40
C ASP A 153 2.22 14.81 -7.00
N PHE A 154 1.03 15.34 -6.67
CA PHE A 154 -0.23 14.92 -7.30
C PHE A 154 -0.24 15.15 -8.81
N ILE A 155 0.14 16.34 -9.29
CA ILE A 155 0.20 16.63 -10.73
C ILE A 155 1.18 15.69 -11.43
N CYS A 156 2.36 15.45 -10.84
CA CYS A 156 3.35 14.52 -11.37
C CYS A 156 2.76 13.12 -11.53
N GLN A 157 2.25 12.54 -10.45
CA GLN A 157 1.72 11.17 -10.48
C GLN A 157 0.48 11.04 -11.35
N ARG A 158 -0.43 12.03 -11.33
CA ARG A 158 -1.64 12.01 -12.18
C ARG A 158 -1.31 12.13 -13.67
N SER A 159 -0.23 12.84 -14.04
CA SER A 159 0.23 12.94 -15.44
C SER A 159 0.65 11.58 -16.02
N LEU A 160 0.99 10.63 -15.16
CA LEU A 160 1.26 9.26 -15.54
C LEU A 160 0.01 8.51 -15.98
N PHE A 161 -1.17 9.09 -16.16
CA PHE A 161 -2.37 8.35 -16.60
C PHE A 161 -3.09 8.98 -17.81
N GLY A 162 -2.53 10.04 -18.39
CA GLY A 162 -3.16 10.77 -19.52
C GLY A 162 -4.15 11.82 -19.07
#